data_AF-A0A2V9VPX4-F1
#
_entry.id   AF-A0A2V9VPX4-F1
#
_cell.length_a   1.000
_cell.length_b   1.000
_cell.length_c   1.000
_cell.angle_alpha   90.00
_cell.angle_beta   90.00
_cell.angle_gamma   90.00
#
_symmetry.space_group_name_H-M   'P 1'
#
loop_
_entity.id
_entity.type
_entity.pdbx_description
1 polymer ?
#
loop_
_entity_poly.entity_id
_entity_poly.type
_entity_poly.pdbx_seq_one_letter_code
_entity_poly.pdbx_strand_id
1 'polypeptide(L)'
;AIGARRADIRLQFLLEAVALTLVGGTIGILVGATVSTLVRTFVPSIPASLSYLWVAIGFTISVSVGLFFGYYPANLAANLDPIVCLRYE
;
A
#
# COMPACT_ATOMS: atom_id res chain seq x y z
N ALA A 1 0.63 -17.63 -24.40
CA ALA A 1 1.17 -16.31 -24.00
C ALA A 1 0.60 -15.25 -24.95
N ILE A 2 -0.23 -14.33 -24.47
CA ILE A 2 -0.99 -13.35 -25.30
C ILE A 2 -0.10 -12.18 -25.81
N GLY A 3 1.23 -12.25 -25.61
CA GLY A 3 2.18 -11.24 -26.11
C GLY A 3 2.41 -10.04 -25.18
N ALA A 4 1.91 -10.07 -23.95
CA ALA A 4 2.17 -9.05 -22.94
C ALA A 4 3.68 -8.91 -22.67
N ARG A 5 4.19 -7.68 -22.69
CA ARG A 5 5.60 -7.40 -22.41
C ARG A 5 5.83 -7.49 -20.90
N ARG A 6 7.08 -7.80 -20.51
CA ARG A 6 7.53 -7.75 -19.11
C ARG A 6 7.25 -6.40 -18.45
N ALA A 7 7.24 -5.32 -19.23
CA ALA A 7 6.88 -3.99 -18.74
C ALA A 7 5.40 -3.86 -18.36
N ASP A 8 4.49 -4.50 -19.10
CA ASP A 8 3.04 -4.41 -18.88
C ASP A 8 2.67 -5.09 -17.57
N ILE A 9 3.24 -6.27 -17.30
CA ILE A 9 3.05 -7.00 -16.03
C ILE A 9 3.57 -6.18 -14.85
N ARG A 10 4.76 -5.58 -14.97
CA ARG A 10 5.30 -4.72 -13.90
C ARG A 10 4.39 -3.55 -13.60
N LEU A 11 3.90 -2.88 -14.64
CA LEU A 11 3.02 -1.72 -14.48
C LEU A 11 1.69 -2.08 -13.83
N GLN A 12 1.06 -3.20 -14.21
CA GLN A 12 -0.20 -3.63 -13.62
C GLN A 12 -0.07 -3.87 -12.11
N PHE A 13 0.91 -4.68 -11.70
CA PHE A 13 1.12 -4.99 -10.28
C PHE A 13 1.54 -3.75 -9.48
N LEU A 14 2.34 -2.86 -10.07
CA LEU A 14 2.74 -1.63 -9.40
C LEU A 14 1.56 -0.67 -9.24
N LEU A 15 0.69 -0.55 -10.24
CA LEU A 15 -0.55 0.22 -10.14
C LEU A 15 -1.50 -0.34 -9.09
N GLU A 16 -1.66 -1.66 -9.02
CA GLU A 16 -2.47 -2.29 -7.97
C GLU A 16 -1.90 -2.04 -6.57
N ALA A 17 -0.57 -2.16 -6.40
CA ALA A 17 0.08 -1.87 -5.13
C ALA A 17 -0.08 -0.40 -4.72
N VAL A 18 0.09 0.53 -5.66
CA VAL A 18 -0.13 1.97 -5.43
C VAL A 18 -1.60 2.26 -5.11
N ALA A 19 -2.55 1.65 -5.82
CA ALA A 19 -3.98 1.81 -5.51
C ALA A 19 -4.32 1.30 -4.10
N LEU A 20 -3.85 0.11 -3.74
CA LEU A 20 -4.09 -0.49 -2.42
C LEU A 20 -3.45 0.33 -1.29
N THR A 21 -2.23 0.83 -1.47
CA THR A 21 -1.56 1.70 -0.47
C THR A 21 -2.27 3.02 -0.29
N LEU A 22 -2.71 3.68 -1.37
CA LEU A 22 -3.44 4.94 -1.29
C LEU A 22 -4.78 4.76 -0.56
N VAL A 23 -5.53 3.72 -0.92
CA VAL A 23 -6.81 3.40 -0.29
C VAL A 23 -6.61 3.01 1.19
N GLY A 24 -5.66 2.13 1.48
CA GLY A 24 -5.35 1.72 2.85
C GLY A 24 -4.84 2.88 3.72
N GLY A 25 -3.97 3.72 3.18
CA GLY A 25 -3.42 4.89 3.87
C GLY A 25 -4.49 5.94 4.19
N THR A 26 -5.36 6.25 3.22
CA THR A 26 -6.49 7.17 3.46
C THR A 26 -7.48 6.63 4.49
N ILE A 27 -7.86 5.35 4.40
CA ILE A 27 -8.71 4.71 5.40
C ILE A 27 -8.05 4.74 6.78
N GLY A 28 -6.76 4.42 6.87
CA GLY A 28 -6.00 4.44 8.13
C GLY A 28 -5.99 5.82 8.80
N ILE A 29 -5.79 6.89 8.02
CA ILE A 29 -5.82 8.27 8.52
C ILE A 29 -7.22 8.62 9.05
N LEU A 30 -8.28 8.28 8.31
CA LEU A 30 -9.66 8.55 8.71
C LEU A 30 -10.04 7.80 9.99
N VAL A 31 -9.66 6.53 10.10
CA VAL A 31 -9.87 5.72 11.31
C VAL A 31 -9.11 6.32 12.49
N GLY A 32 -7.83 6.67 12.31
CA GLY A 32 -7.02 7.31 13.35
C GLY A 32 -7.61 8.62 13.86
N ALA A 33 -8.09 9.48 12.94
CA ALA A 33 -8.76 10.74 13.28
C ALA A 33 -10.10 10.54 14.01
N THR A 34 -10.85 9.51 13.62
CA THR A 34 -12.11 9.17 14.29
C THR A 34 -11.85 8.69 15.71
N VAL A 35 -10.90 7.77 15.89
CA VAL A 35 -10.51 7.23 17.19
C VAL A 35 -10.00 8.34 18.12
N SER A 36 -9.12 9.23 17.63
CA SER A 36 -8.64 10.34 18.46
C SER A 36 -9.76 11.26 18.94
N THR A 37 -10.74 11.52 18.08
CA THR A 37 -11.88 12.39 18.39
C THR A 37 -12.80 11.73 19.41
N LEU A 38 -13.05 10.42 19.27
CA LEU A 38 -13.82 9.64 20.24
C LEU A 38 -13.11 9.62 21.60
N VAL A 39 -11.80 9.31 21.65
CA VAL A 39 -11.04 9.31 22.91
C VAL A 39 -11.11 10.68 23.59
N ARG A 40 -10.93 11.77 22.84
CA ARG A 40 -11.02 13.13 23.38
C ARG A 40 -12.41 13.48 23.92
N THR A 41 -13.46 12.90 23.33
CA THR A 41 -14.86 13.15 23.74
C THR A 41 -15.24 12.34 24.97
N PHE A 42 -14.86 11.06 25.03
CA PHE A 42 -15.23 10.16 26.12
C PHE A 42 -14.25 10.20 27.32
N VAL A 43 -13.00 10.59 27.09
CA VAL A 43 -11.95 10.64 28.13
C VAL A 43 -11.20 11.97 28.02
N PRO A 44 -11.75 13.07 28.54
CA PRO A 44 -11.16 14.41 28.42
C PRO A 44 -9.80 14.56 29.11
N SER A 45 -9.48 13.66 30.04
CA SER A 45 -8.19 13.61 30.75
C SER A 45 -7.03 13.14 29.88
N ILE A 46 -7.30 12.50 28.74
CA ILE A 46 -6.27 12.08 27.79
C ILE A 46 -6.18 13.14 26.69
N PRO A 47 -5.03 13.83 26.54
CA PRO A 47 -4.82 14.82 25.48
C PRO A 47 -4.55 14.13 24.14
N ALA A 48 -5.55 13.40 23.62
CA ALA A 48 -5.50 12.79 22.29
C ALA A 48 -5.57 13.90 21.24
N SER A 49 -4.45 14.14 20.56
CA SER A 49 -4.32 15.13 19.49
C SER A 49 -3.71 14.50 18.24
N LEU A 50 -4.24 14.86 17.07
CA LEU A 50 -3.62 14.51 15.80
C LEU A 50 -2.44 15.44 15.55
N SER A 51 -1.24 14.88 15.50
CA SER A 51 -0.05 15.60 15.06
C SER A 51 0.19 15.35 13.57
N TYR A 52 0.22 16.43 12.79
CA TYR A 52 0.49 16.37 11.35
C TYR A 52 1.84 15.71 11.04
N LEU A 53 2.84 15.88 11.91
CA LEU A 53 4.16 15.27 11.74
C LEU A 53 4.06 13.74 11.81
N TRP A 54 3.38 13.20 12.82
CA TRP A 54 3.23 11.75 13.00
C TRP A 54 2.36 11.13 11.89
N VAL A 55 1.33 11.86 11.44
CA VAL A 55 0.52 11.44 10.27
C VAL A 55 1.38 11.39 9.01
N ALA A 56 2.21 12.41 8.75
CA ALA A 56 3.09 12.45 7.59
C ALA A 56 4.13 11.33 7.60
N ILE A 57 4.74 11.06 8.77
CA ILE A 57 5.69 9.93 8.93
C ILE A 57 4.97 8.60 8.68
N GLY A 58 3.82 8.37 9.31
CA GLY A 58 3.05 7.13 9.13
C GLY A 58 2.64 6.90 7.67
N PHE A 59 2.17 7.95 7.00
CA PHE A 59 1.83 7.90 5.57
C PHE A 59 3.06 7.58 4.70
N THR A 60 4.20 8.24 4.96
CA THR A 60 5.45 7.99 4.23
C THR A 60 5.93 6.55 4.39
N ILE A 61 5.85 6.00 5.60
CA ILE A 61 6.20 4.61 5.88
C ILE A 61 5.24 3.67 5.12
N SER A 62 3.93 3.92 5.19
CA SER A 62 2.92 3.11 4.49
C SER A 62 3.16 3.07 2.97
N VAL A 63 3.40 4.23 2.35
CA VAL A 63 3.73 4.36 0.94
C VAL A 63 5.04 3.62 0.61
N SER A 64 6.08 3.79 1.42
CA SER A 64 7.38 3.13 1.20
C SER A 64 7.25 1.61 1.24
N VAL A 65 6.51 1.08 2.24
CA VAL A 65 6.27 -0.35 2.39
C VAL A 65 5.54 -0.90 1.17
N GLY A 66 4.42 -0.31 0.76
CA GLY A 66 3.69 -0.89 -0.36
C GLY A 66 4.30 -0.63 -1.74
N LEU A 67 5.10 0.42 -1.93
CA LEU A 67 5.96 0.54 -3.11
C LEU A 67 7.00 -0.58 -3.15
N PHE A 68 7.67 -0.85 -2.02
CA PHE A 68 8.68 -1.91 -1.94
C PHE A 68 8.08 -3.29 -2.22
N PHE A 69 7.00 -3.63 -1.51
CA PHE A 69 6.30 -4.90 -1.67
C PHE A 69 5.46 -4.97 -2.95
N GLY A 70 5.20 -3.86 -3.64
CA GLY A 70 4.59 -3.88 -4.97
C GLY A 70 5.61 -4.09 -6.07
N TYR A 71 6.73 -3.36 -6.01
CA TYR A 71 7.77 -3.38 -7.03
C TYR A 71 8.57 -4.68 -7.05
N TYR A 72 8.98 -5.17 -5.88
CA TYR A 72 9.81 -6.37 -5.76
C TYR A 72 9.16 -7.63 -6.40
N PRO A 73 7.94 -8.05 -6.02
CA PRO A 73 7.31 -9.20 -6.64
C PRO A 73 6.91 -8.93 -8.10
N ALA A 74 6.53 -7.70 -8.46
CA ALA A 74 6.24 -7.36 -9.86
C ALA A 74 7.47 -7.58 -10.75
N ASN A 75 8.65 -7.22 -10.27
CA ASN A 75 9.89 -7.46 -10.98
C ASN A 75 10.24 -8.95 -11.05
N LEU A 76 9.96 -9.72 -10.00
CA LEU A 76 10.12 -11.17 -10.02
C LEU A 76 9.17 -11.82 -11.05
N ALA A 77 7.89 -11.46 -11.04
CA ALA A 77 6.86 -11.98 -11.93
C ALA A 77 7.16 -11.70 -13.41
N ALA A 78 7.65 -10.50 -13.70
CA ALA A 78 7.99 -10.11 -15.06
C ALA A 78 9.24 -10.79 -15.63
N ASN A 79 10.08 -11.39 -14.78
CA ASN A 79 11.27 -12.12 -15.22
C ASN A 79 11.06 -13.64 -15.32
N LEU A 80 9.88 -14.15 -14.95
CA LEU A 80 9.53 -15.55 -15.14
C LEU A 80 9.43 -15.90 -16.62
N ASP A 81 9.93 -17.09 -16.98
CA ASP A 81 9.84 -17.60 -18.34
C ASP A 81 8.42 -18.13 -18.60
N PRO A 82 7.64 -17.51 -19.50
CA PRO A 82 6.24 -17.87 -19.73
C PRO A 82 6.07 -19.31 -20.21
N ILE A 83 7.11 -19.90 -20.83
CA ILE A 83 7.11 -21.30 -21.24
C ILE A 83 7.12 -22.22 -20.01
N VAL A 84 7.86 -21.86 -18.97
CA VAL A 84 7.92 -22.64 -17.71
C VAL A 84 6.60 -22.51 -16.94
N CYS A 85 6.00 -21.31 -16.87
CA CYS A 85 4.72 -21.10 -16.20
C CYS A 85 3.54 -21.84 -16.85
N LEU A 86 3.56 -22.09 -18.16
CA LEU A 86 2.52 -22.88 -18.86
C LEU A 86 2.77 -24.39 -18.80
N ARG A 87 3.99 -24.82 -18.45
CA ARG A 87 4.36 -26.23 -18.31
C ARG A 87 4.18 -26.74 -16.87
N TYR A 88 4.11 -25.82 -15.91
CA TYR A 88 3.54 -26.04 -14.58
C TYR A 88 2.01 -25.97 -14.68
N GLU A 89 1.43 -26.91 -15.43
CA GLU A 89 0.19 -27.55 -14.98
C GLU A 89 0.57 -28.79 -14.15
#